data_AF-A0A7S1KRH6-F1
#
_entry.id   AF-A0A7S1KRH6-F1
#
_cell.length_a   1.000
_cell.length_b   1.000
_cell.length_c   1.000
_cell.angle_alpha   90.00
_cell.angle_beta   90.00
_cell.angle_gamma   90.00
#
_symmetry.space_group_name_H-M   'P 1'
#
loop_
_entity.id
_entity.type
_entity.pdbx_description
1 polymer ?
#
loop_
_entity_poly.entity_id
_entity_poly.type
_entity_poly.pdbx_seq_one_letter_code
_entity_poly.pdbx_strand_id
1 'polypeptide(L)'
;RCINSVLHFLQLRRTRLGKALKKVSSTLRKKRREARAHSFRHLFCTQRNKWYSLFRKFSQKEMFCDDPNHPNHHISSDFLQATESIKVWRDIFAEQPSSPTQMKDWIKEAWPNSPRDTSVVHAFTQSDISTLFKGNSNTAPGMDLLTYQLMRRTHNGAISSFLQHLYNCCLLLATCPEQWRRGILCLLAKKPNPSAADYRPIALLSVLGKSFTKLLNDRLAKSIEDNQLISREQIGFRKHMQTFDHIILVREAIHTYRQSKRPLHLLYIDFSKAFDSVPHSLVHLTISHLFGARCATLMHSSLRGGQAYIRHGQGLSDVIPLNRGVRQGDTISPCTFNLSIEPLLRRINKILRQYNATAQVGNIQLGALGYADDIVILCTKPKVLQLCCDTIHEWCQMTSMAIN
;
A
#
# COMPACT_ATOMS: atom_id res chain seq x y z
N ARG A 1 -1.75 22.26 -53.19
CA ARG A 1 -1.17 23.43 -52.47
C ARG A 1 -1.99 23.85 -51.23
N CYS A 2 -3.33 23.79 -51.20
CA CYS A 2 -4.13 24.14 -50.00
C CYS A 2 -3.98 23.20 -48.77
N ILE A 3 -3.79 21.89 -48.96
CA ILE A 3 -3.69 20.92 -47.84
C ILE A 3 -2.40 21.11 -47.02
N ASN A 4 -1.28 21.42 -47.67
CA ASN A 4 0.00 21.68 -46.98
C ASN A 4 -0.03 22.99 -46.19
N SER A 5 -0.74 24.02 -46.65
CA SER A 5 -0.90 25.27 -45.90
C SER A 5 -1.80 25.11 -44.65
N VAL A 6 -2.83 24.25 -44.72
CA VAL A 6 -3.70 23.94 -43.56
C VAL A 6 -2.98 23.06 -42.54
N LEU A 7 -2.20 22.07 -42.97
CA LEU A 7 -1.35 21.26 -42.07
C LEU A 7 -0.27 22.09 -41.39
N HIS A 8 0.39 23.00 -42.11
CA HIS A 8 1.39 23.91 -41.54
C HIS A 8 0.76 24.89 -40.53
N PHE A 9 -0.44 25.41 -40.81
CA PHE A 9 -1.19 26.27 -39.90
C PHE A 9 -1.65 25.53 -38.62
N LEU A 10 -2.07 24.27 -38.74
CA LEU A 10 -2.44 23.41 -37.61
C LEU A 10 -1.22 22.99 -36.76
N GLN A 11 -0.06 22.75 -37.38
CA GLN A 11 1.21 22.45 -36.69
C GLN A 11 1.75 23.67 -35.92
N LEU A 12 1.62 24.87 -36.47
CA LEU A 12 1.98 26.15 -35.81
C LEU A 12 1.06 26.47 -34.62
N ARG A 13 -0.25 26.16 -34.70
CA ARG A 13 -1.18 26.30 -33.56
C ARG A 13 -0.90 25.25 -32.48
N ARG A 14 -0.60 23.99 -32.83
CA ARG A 14 -0.29 22.91 -31.88
C ARG A 14 1.02 23.16 -31.11
N THR A 15 2.03 23.73 -31.76
CA THR A 15 3.30 24.12 -31.12
C THR A 15 3.17 25.39 -30.26
N ARG A 16 2.36 26.38 -30.68
CA ARG A 16 2.07 27.58 -29.85
C ARG A 16 1.22 27.23 -28.62
N LEU A 17 0.21 26.37 -28.73
CA LEU A 17 -0.59 25.88 -27.60
C LEU A 17 0.25 25.01 -26.66
N GLY A 18 1.13 24.15 -27.20
CA GLY A 18 2.05 23.33 -26.40
C GLY A 18 3.09 24.14 -25.64
N LYS A 19 3.61 25.23 -26.23
CA LYS A 19 4.51 26.18 -25.55
C LYS A 19 3.78 27.00 -24.48
N ALA A 20 2.55 27.44 -24.75
CA ALA A 20 1.71 28.14 -23.77
C ALA A 20 1.34 27.23 -22.58
N LEU A 21 0.94 25.98 -22.81
CA LEU A 21 0.64 25.00 -21.76
C LEU A 21 1.89 24.64 -20.93
N LYS A 22 3.06 24.49 -21.56
CA LYS A 22 4.33 24.30 -20.84
C LYS A 22 4.69 25.52 -19.98
N LYS A 23 4.47 26.74 -20.48
CA LYS A 23 4.71 27.99 -19.76
C LYS A 23 3.72 28.21 -18.62
N VAL A 24 2.45 27.87 -18.81
CA VAL A 24 1.43 27.88 -17.74
C VAL A 24 1.74 26.81 -16.70
N SER A 25 2.11 25.59 -17.10
CA SER A 25 2.52 24.52 -16.18
C SER A 25 3.78 24.86 -15.39
N SER A 26 4.81 25.44 -16.03
CA SER A 26 6.03 25.89 -15.34
C SER A 26 5.75 27.07 -14.41
N THR A 27 4.88 27.99 -14.80
CA THR A 27 4.47 29.14 -13.97
C THR A 27 3.62 28.69 -12.79
N LEU A 28 2.71 27.73 -12.98
CA LEU A 28 1.95 27.09 -11.90
C LEU A 28 2.87 26.30 -10.96
N ARG A 29 3.88 25.59 -11.48
CA ARG A 29 4.91 24.91 -10.67
C ARG A 29 5.75 25.92 -9.87
N LYS A 30 6.15 27.04 -10.48
CA LYS A 30 6.90 28.13 -9.83
C LYS A 30 6.07 28.83 -8.76
N LYS A 31 4.85 29.29 -9.09
CA LYS A 31 3.90 29.87 -8.12
C LYS A 31 3.53 28.88 -7.01
N ARG A 32 3.41 27.56 -7.29
CA ARG A 32 3.25 26.53 -6.26
C ARG A 32 4.47 26.42 -5.35
N ARG A 33 5.68 26.54 -5.88
CA ARG A 33 6.94 26.50 -5.11
C ARG A 33 7.10 27.75 -4.25
N GLU A 34 6.76 28.93 -4.79
CA GLU A 34 6.78 30.21 -4.10
C GLU A 34 5.69 30.30 -3.03
N ALA A 35 4.46 29.86 -3.30
CA ALA A 35 3.38 29.78 -2.31
C ALA A 35 3.73 28.84 -1.15
N ARG A 36 4.31 27.66 -1.45
CA ARG A 36 4.88 26.76 -0.43
C ARG A 36 5.94 27.47 0.40
N ALA A 37 6.93 28.07 -0.25
CA ALA A 37 8.05 28.74 0.44
C ALA A 37 7.57 29.91 1.31
N HIS A 38 6.63 30.72 0.83
CA HIS A 38 6.05 31.84 1.56
C HIS A 38 5.23 31.37 2.78
N SER A 39 4.36 30.37 2.62
CA SER A 39 3.56 29.83 3.73
C SER A 39 4.42 29.16 4.81
N PHE A 40 5.42 28.35 4.43
CA PHE A 40 6.35 27.78 5.40
C PHE A 40 7.18 28.87 6.09
N ARG A 41 7.73 29.84 5.33
CA ARG A 41 8.52 30.94 5.91
C ARG A 41 7.71 31.79 6.88
N HIS A 42 6.46 32.09 6.54
CA HIS A 42 5.53 32.78 7.44
C HIS A 42 5.28 31.96 8.72
N LEU A 43 5.07 30.65 8.63
CA LEU A 43 4.85 29.76 9.79
C LEU A 43 6.09 29.68 10.71
N PHE A 44 7.29 29.66 10.13
CA PHE A 44 8.56 29.72 10.87
C PHE A 44 8.80 31.08 11.51
N CYS A 45 8.50 32.18 10.81
CA CYS A 45 8.71 33.55 11.31
C CYS A 45 7.71 33.93 12.42
N THR A 46 6.43 33.57 12.25
CA THR A 46 5.36 33.92 13.22
C THR A 46 5.43 33.11 14.53
N GLN A 47 6.02 31.92 14.51
CA GLN A 47 6.14 31.06 15.70
C GLN A 47 7.60 30.79 16.10
N ARG A 48 8.49 31.73 15.79
CA ARG A 48 9.95 31.63 15.97
C ARG A 48 10.34 31.05 17.33
N ASN A 49 9.82 31.58 18.43
CA ASN A 49 10.18 31.14 19.79
C ASN A 49 9.77 29.68 20.07
N LYS A 50 8.65 29.21 19.51
CA LYS A 50 8.21 27.80 19.63
C LYS A 50 9.14 26.88 18.84
N TRP A 51 9.58 27.30 17.66
CA TRP A 51 10.57 26.57 16.86
C TRP A 51 11.93 26.52 17.53
N TYR A 52 12.43 27.62 18.10
CA TYR A 52 13.69 27.61 18.85
C TYR A 52 13.64 26.70 20.08
N SER A 53 12.54 26.71 20.84
CA SER A 53 12.33 25.78 21.96
C SER A 53 12.31 24.32 21.50
N LEU A 54 11.70 24.05 20.34
CA LEU A 54 11.67 22.74 19.71
C LEU A 54 13.05 22.29 19.21
N PHE A 55 13.81 23.15 18.52
CA PHE A 55 15.18 22.88 18.09
C PHE A 55 16.09 22.59 19.29
N ARG A 56 15.91 23.33 20.40
CA ARG A 56 16.63 23.07 21.65
C ARG A 56 16.29 21.70 22.25
N LYS A 57 15.03 21.25 22.14
CA LYS A 57 14.63 19.89 22.52
C LYS A 57 15.25 18.85 21.59
N PHE A 58 15.25 19.08 20.27
CA PHE A 58 15.91 18.20 19.31
C PHE A 58 17.43 18.12 19.51
N SER A 59 18.10 19.15 20.04
CA SER A 59 19.54 19.12 20.30
C SER A 59 19.96 18.35 21.56
N GLN A 60 19.01 17.85 22.36
CA GLN A 60 19.32 17.05 23.55
C GLN A 60 19.59 15.59 23.13
N LYS A 61 20.79 15.08 23.44
CA LYS A 61 21.29 13.74 23.06
C LYS A 61 20.34 12.58 23.43
N GLU A 62 19.54 12.73 24.48
CA GLU A 62 18.64 11.69 25.01
C GLU A 62 17.33 11.48 24.22
N MET A 63 17.12 12.21 23.11
CA MET A 63 15.87 12.15 22.33
C MET A 63 15.93 11.32 21.04
N PHE A 64 17.13 10.96 20.58
CA PHE A 64 17.31 10.03 19.47
C PHE A 64 17.58 8.63 20.02
N CYS A 65 17.06 7.60 19.35
CA CYS A 65 17.50 6.23 19.64
C CYS A 65 18.99 6.14 19.40
N ASP A 66 19.68 5.36 20.24
CA ASP A 66 21.04 4.92 19.94
C ASP A 66 21.08 4.36 18.52
N ASP A 67 22.19 4.66 17.84
CA ASP A 67 22.54 4.39 16.45
C ASP A 67 21.65 3.31 15.78
N PRO A 68 21.07 3.53 14.57
CA PRO A 68 20.48 2.44 13.79
C PRO A 68 21.38 1.20 13.57
N ASN A 69 22.66 1.28 13.91
CA ASN A 69 23.61 0.15 14.03
C ASN A 69 23.61 -0.56 15.41
N HIS A 70 22.69 -0.24 16.33
CA HIS A 70 22.67 -0.85 17.66
C HIS A 70 22.42 -2.37 17.58
N PRO A 71 23.27 -3.21 18.21
CA PRO A 71 23.37 -4.66 17.93
C PRO A 71 22.19 -5.52 18.43
N ASN A 72 21.18 -4.95 19.09
CA ASN A 72 20.09 -5.70 19.73
C ASN A 72 18.86 -5.95 18.83
N HIS A 73 18.96 -5.71 17.52
CA HIS A 73 17.94 -6.11 16.57
C HIS A 73 18.46 -7.32 15.78
N HIS A 74 17.64 -8.36 15.59
CA HIS A 74 18.02 -9.57 14.86
C HIS A 74 18.57 -9.22 13.47
N ILE A 75 19.89 -9.24 13.37
CA ILE A 75 20.68 -8.93 12.18
C ILE A 75 21.13 -10.27 11.60
N SER A 76 21.04 -10.45 10.27
CA SER A 76 21.77 -11.54 9.61
C SER A 76 23.25 -11.30 9.90
N SER A 77 23.83 -12.14 10.76
CA SER A 77 25.17 -11.99 11.31
C SER A 77 26.25 -12.34 10.29
N ASP A 78 25.89 -13.00 9.18
CA ASP A 78 26.82 -13.46 8.15
C ASP A 78 26.76 -12.57 6.89
N PHE A 79 27.91 -12.04 6.48
CA PHE A 79 28.06 -11.17 5.32
C PHE A 79 27.74 -11.88 3.99
N LEU A 80 28.02 -13.18 3.89
CA LEU A 80 27.70 -13.96 2.68
C LEU A 80 26.17 -14.08 2.49
N GLN A 81 25.45 -14.36 3.58
CA GLN A 81 23.98 -14.41 3.59
C GLN A 81 23.36 -13.04 3.26
N ALA A 82 23.99 -11.94 3.68
CA ALA A 82 23.54 -10.59 3.35
C ALA A 82 23.61 -10.31 1.83
N THR A 83 24.69 -10.73 1.16
CA THR A 83 24.88 -10.51 -0.28
C THR A 83 23.88 -11.31 -1.11
N GLU A 84 23.65 -12.57 -0.77
CA GLU A 84 22.64 -13.41 -1.41
C GLU A 84 21.23 -12.85 -1.20
N SER A 85 20.94 -12.40 0.03
CA SER A 85 19.66 -11.73 0.36
C SER A 85 19.44 -10.48 -0.48
N ILE A 86 20.46 -9.64 -0.67
CA ILE A 86 20.35 -8.43 -1.51
C ILE A 86 19.94 -8.78 -2.93
N LYS A 87 20.55 -9.81 -3.52
CA LYS A 87 20.20 -10.25 -4.88
C LYS A 87 18.77 -10.75 -4.96
N VAL A 88 18.38 -11.68 -4.08
CA VAL A 88 17.03 -12.26 -4.05
C VAL A 88 15.95 -11.18 -3.87
N TRP A 89 16.14 -10.25 -2.93
CA TRP A 89 15.17 -9.18 -2.69
C TRP A 89 15.14 -8.16 -3.81
N ARG A 90 16.27 -7.86 -4.45
CA ARG A 90 16.31 -7.02 -5.64
C ARG A 90 15.50 -7.62 -6.78
N ASP A 91 15.59 -8.93 -6.99
CA ASP A 91 14.85 -9.64 -8.04
C ASP A 91 13.34 -9.70 -7.72
N ILE A 92 12.97 -9.93 -6.45
CA ILE A 92 11.56 -9.91 -6.01
C ILE A 92 10.93 -8.54 -6.25
N PHE A 93 11.62 -7.46 -5.91
CA PHE A 93 11.11 -6.08 -6.07
C PHE A 93 11.30 -5.51 -7.48
N ALA A 94 11.94 -6.25 -8.39
CA ALA A 94 12.11 -5.84 -9.77
C ALA A 94 10.76 -5.70 -10.49
N GLU A 95 10.71 -4.84 -11.50
CA GLU A 95 9.51 -4.73 -12.34
C GLU A 95 9.35 -6.02 -13.13
N GLN A 96 8.12 -6.57 -13.14
CA GLN A 96 7.77 -7.76 -13.90
C GLN A 96 6.73 -7.41 -14.96
N PRO A 97 6.67 -8.15 -16.08
CA PRO A 97 5.65 -7.96 -17.10
C PRO A 97 4.26 -8.02 -16.48
N SER A 98 3.36 -7.13 -16.88
CA SER A 98 1.98 -7.18 -16.43
C SER A 98 1.07 -6.67 -17.54
N SER A 99 -0.23 -6.96 -17.44
CA SER A 99 -1.23 -6.54 -18.43
C SER A 99 -2.19 -5.50 -17.87
N PRO A 100 -1.83 -4.19 -17.86
CA PRO A 100 -2.68 -3.12 -17.35
C PRO A 100 -4.06 -3.04 -18.00
N THR A 101 -4.20 -3.47 -19.27
CA THR A 101 -5.48 -3.46 -19.97
C THR A 101 -6.42 -4.51 -19.38
N GLN A 102 -5.95 -5.76 -19.24
CA GLN A 102 -6.74 -6.82 -18.60
C GLN A 102 -7.07 -6.47 -17.15
N MET A 103 -6.12 -5.90 -16.39
CA MET A 103 -6.37 -5.45 -15.01
C MET A 103 -7.55 -4.50 -14.91
N LYS A 104 -7.65 -3.53 -15.84
CA LYS A 104 -8.78 -2.58 -15.87
C LYS A 104 -10.11 -3.30 -16.06
N ASP A 105 -10.15 -4.33 -16.89
CA ASP A 105 -11.39 -5.06 -17.17
C ASP A 105 -11.83 -5.88 -15.96
N TRP A 106 -10.89 -6.55 -15.28
CA TRP A 106 -11.14 -7.21 -14.00
C TRP A 106 -11.64 -6.24 -12.92
N ILE A 107 -11.01 -5.06 -12.80
CA ILE A 107 -11.42 -4.03 -11.83
C ILE A 107 -12.84 -3.50 -12.14
N LYS A 108 -13.15 -3.25 -13.41
CA LYS A 108 -14.49 -2.78 -13.82
C LYS A 108 -15.55 -3.84 -13.56
N GLU A 109 -15.26 -5.11 -13.78
CA GLU A 109 -16.19 -6.20 -13.46
C GLU A 109 -16.42 -6.29 -11.95
N ALA A 110 -15.37 -6.14 -11.13
CA ALA A 110 -15.45 -6.20 -9.68
C ALA A 110 -16.31 -5.07 -9.08
N TRP A 111 -16.22 -3.87 -9.65
CA TRP A 111 -16.99 -2.69 -9.24
C TRP A 111 -17.58 -1.96 -10.45
N PRO A 112 -18.70 -2.45 -11.02
CA PRO A 112 -19.33 -1.80 -12.18
C PRO A 112 -19.85 -0.41 -11.82
N ASN A 113 -20.37 -0.26 -10.60
CA ASN A 113 -20.87 1.00 -10.04
C ASN A 113 -19.86 1.57 -9.03
N SER A 114 -18.69 1.97 -9.51
CA SER A 114 -17.66 2.54 -8.64
C SER A 114 -18.15 3.80 -7.92
N PRO A 115 -17.94 3.95 -6.60
CA PRO A 115 -18.37 5.12 -5.86
C PRO A 115 -17.60 6.39 -6.24
N ARG A 116 -16.37 6.25 -6.76
CA ARG A 116 -15.45 7.37 -7.06
C ARG A 116 -15.30 8.32 -5.88
N ASP A 117 -15.18 7.79 -4.67
CA ASP A 117 -15.17 8.59 -3.44
C ASP A 117 -13.89 9.43 -3.34
N THR A 118 -14.07 10.75 -3.44
CA THR A 118 -12.97 11.72 -3.37
C THR A 118 -12.68 12.22 -1.94
N SER A 119 -13.48 11.81 -0.95
CA SER A 119 -13.36 12.25 0.45
C SER A 119 -12.00 11.90 1.07
N VAL A 120 -11.38 10.81 0.60
CA VAL A 120 -10.06 10.33 1.06
C VAL A 120 -8.99 11.43 0.95
N VAL A 121 -9.08 12.29 -0.08
CA VAL A 121 -8.10 13.35 -0.36
C VAL A 121 -8.54 14.76 0.02
N HIS A 122 -9.61 14.91 0.81
CA HIS A 122 -9.99 16.19 1.38
C HIS A 122 -8.90 16.76 2.30
N ALA A 123 -8.87 18.08 2.50
CA ALA A 123 -7.88 18.67 3.40
C ALA A 123 -8.00 18.10 4.83
N PHE A 124 -6.87 17.90 5.50
CA PHE A 124 -6.80 17.56 6.91
C PHE A 124 -7.09 18.78 7.77
N THR A 125 -7.90 18.56 8.81
CA THR A 125 -8.23 19.56 9.83
C THR A 125 -7.22 19.51 10.97
N GLN A 126 -7.27 20.50 11.88
CA GLN A 126 -6.43 20.49 13.07
C GLN A 126 -6.79 19.31 14.00
N SER A 127 -8.08 18.92 14.02
CA SER A 127 -8.57 17.76 14.78
C SER A 127 -7.90 16.47 14.30
N ASP A 128 -7.80 16.27 12.98
CA ASP A 128 -7.15 15.11 12.36
C ASP A 128 -5.70 14.92 12.85
N ILE A 129 -4.98 16.03 13.06
CA ILE A 129 -3.57 15.99 13.49
C ILE A 129 -3.42 15.92 15.01
N SER A 130 -4.37 16.48 15.77
CA SER A 130 -4.25 16.67 17.22
C SER A 130 -4.04 15.36 18.00
N THR A 131 -4.56 14.24 17.49
CA THR A 131 -4.50 12.91 18.10
C THR A 131 -3.54 11.96 17.38
N LEU A 132 -2.88 12.42 16.32
CA LEU A 132 -2.15 11.57 15.37
C LEU A 132 -1.11 10.64 16.00
N PHE A 133 -0.43 11.11 17.04
CA PHE A 133 0.63 10.37 17.73
C PHE A 133 0.19 9.77 19.07
N LYS A 134 -1.07 9.98 19.50
CA LYS A 134 -1.58 9.47 20.77
C LYS A 134 -1.83 7.96 20.64
N GLY A 135 -1.38 7.18 21.62
CA GLY A 135 -1.62 5.73 21.68
C GLY A 135 -0.79 4.87 20.71
N ASN A 136 0.06 5.47 19.85
CA ASN A 136 0.97 4.66 19.02
C ASN A 136 2.07 4.03 19.87
N SER A 137 2.35 2.75 19.69
CA SER A 137 3.56 2.13 20.22
C SER A 137 4.80 2.84 19.67
N ASN A 138 5.88 2.89 20.47
CA ASN A 138 7.14 3.36 19.93
C ASN A 138 7.68 2.31 18.95
N THR A 139 8.10 2.75 17.76
CA THR A 139 8.65 1.87 16.72
C THR A 139 10.01 2.38 16.29
N ALA A 140 10.85 1.48 15.77
CA ALA A 140 12.15 1.84 15.24
C ALA A 140 12.00 2.92 14.13
N PRO A 141 12.91 3.91 14.10
CA PRO A 141 12.83 4.99 13.14
C PRO A 141 13.26 4.54 11.75
N GLY A 142 12.85 5.30 10.73
CA GLY A 142 13.44 5.21 9.40
C GLY A 142 14.78 5.95 9.32
N MET A 143 15.22 6.27 8.09
CA MET A 143 16.49 6.98 7.85
C MET A 143 16.53 8.40 8.43
N ASP A 144 15.40 8.98 8.82
CA ASP A 144 15.30 10.32 9.42
C ASP A 144 15.49 10.32 10.94
N LEU A 145 15.63 9.14 11.56
CA LEU A 145 15.82 8.94 13.00
C LEU A 145 14.66 9.47 13.87
N LEU A 146 13.54 9.86 13.24
CA LEU A 146 12.36 10.34 13.95
C LEU A 146 11.54 9.15 14.46
N THR A 147 11.20 9.16 15.75
CA THR A 147 10.38 8.12 16.39
C THR A 147 9.00 8.63 16.79
N TYR A 148 8.06 7.70 17.01
CA TYR A 148 6.76 8.06 17.57
C TYR A 148 6.87 8.64 18.99
N GLN A 149 7.82 8.17 19.80
CA GLN A 149 8.09 8.73 21.14
C GLN A 149 8.55 10.18 21.05
N LEU A 150 9.49 10.48 20.15
CA LEU A 150 9.94 11.83 19.87
C LEU A 150 8.76 12.72 19.46
N MET A 151 8.01 12.28 18.44
CA MET A 151 6.86 13.03 17.95
C MET A 151 5.84 13.30 19.05
N ARG A 152 5.53 12.33 19.93
CA ARG A 152 4.64 12.54 21.08
C ARG A 152 5.15 13.59 22.05
N ARG A 153 6.43 13.51 22.45
CA ARG A 153 7.04 14.43 23.43
C ARG A 153 7.14 15.86 22.92
N THR A 154 7.32 16.03 21.62
CA THR A 154 7.44 17.35 20.98
C THR A 154 6.13 17.87 20.42
N HIS A 155 5.06 17.07 20.40
CA HIS A 155 3.79 17.46 19.81
C HIS A 155 3.17 18.64 20.56
N ASN A 156 3.06 19.77 19.86
CA ASN A 156 2.44 21.00 20.35
C ASN A 156 1.71 21.69 19.19
N GLY A 157 1.01 22.79 19.47
CA GLY A 157 0.25 23.51 18.44
C GLY A 157 1.08 23.93 17.22
N ALA A 158 2.36 24.28 17.40
CA ALA A 158 3.24 24.65 16.28
C ALA A 158 3.53 23.45 15.37
N ILE A 159 3.89 22.31 15.96
CA ILE A 159 4.14 21.07 15.23
C ILE A 159 2.87 20.58 14.55
N SER A 160 1.73 20.60 15.24
CA SER A 160 0.46 20.18 14.65
C SER A 160 0.09 21.03 13.45
N SER A 161 0.21 22.36 13.52
CA SER A 161 -0.05 23.25 12.38
C SER A 161 0.95 23.05 11.23
N PHE A 162 2.22 22.81 11.54
CA PHE A 162 3.23 22.49 10.53
C PHE A 162 2.89 21.18 9.79
N LEU A 163 2.58 20.11 10.53
CA LEU A 163 2.23 18.82 9.95
C LEU A 163 0.95 18.90 9.13
N GLN A 164 -0.07 19.61 9.63
CA GLN A 164 -1.29 19.86 8.87
C GLN A 164 -0.98 20.53 7.53
N HIS A 165 -0.17 21.59 7.54
CA HIS A 165 0.20 22.31 6.32
C HIS A 165 1.01 21.43 5.36
N LEU A 166 1.97 20.67 5.89
CA LEU A 166 2.79 19.72 5.12
C LEU A 166 1.92 18.66 4.45
N TYR A 167 1.00 18.03 5.19
CA TYR A 167 0.13 16.98 4.68
C TYR A 167 -0.89 17.52 3.68
N ASN A 168 -1.46 18.70 3.95
CA ASN A 168 -2.34 19.38 3.00
C ASN A 168 -1.61 19.81 1.73
N CYS A 169 -0.33 20.15 1.80
CA CYS A 169 0.50 20.33 0.62
C CYS A 169 0.63 19.01 -0.16
N CYS A 170 0.90 17.89 0.52
CA CYS A 170 0.98 16.57 -0.14
C CYS A 170 -0.32 16.24 -0.89
N LEU A 171 -1.48 16.45 -0.25
CA LEU A 171 -2.81 16.30 -0.86
C LEU A 171 -3.05 17.26 -2.05
N LEU A 172 -2.68 18.54 -1.87
CA LEU A 172 -2.86 19.58 -2.90
C LEU A 172 -2.05 19.27 -4.17
N LEU A 173 -0.90 18.63 -3.99
CA LEU A 173 0.07 18.37 -5.05
C LEU A 173 0.00 16.94 -5.58
N ALA A 174 -0.78 16.08 -4.91
CA ALA A 174 -0.83 14.64 -5.16
C ALA A 174 0.57 14.01 -5.17
N THR A 175 1.42 14.40 -4.21
CA THR A 175 2.79 13.90 -4.12
C THR A 175 3.30 13.85 -2.68
N CYS A 176 4.12 12.85 -2.36
CA CYS A 176 4.83 12.75 -1.09
C CYS A 176 6.30 13.20 -1.23
N PRO A 177 6.92 13.73 -0.16
CA PRO A 177 8.36 13.93 -0.08
C PRO A 177 9.13 12.65 -0.44
N GLU A 178 10.20 12.80 -1.22
CA GLU A 178 11.05 11.70 -1.65
C GLU A 178 11.69 10.97 -0.47
N GLN A 179 12.01 11.70 0.60
CA GLN A 179 12.58 11.15 1.82
C GLN A 179 11.68 10.07 2.46
N TRP A 180 10.35 10.17 2.29
CA TRP A 180 9.40 9.19 2.83
C TRP A 180 9.33 7.91 1.99
N ARG A 181 9.95 7.89 0.82
CA ARG A 181 10.01 6.73 -0.08
C ARG A 181 11.23 5.84 0.20
N ARG A 182 12.17 6.33 1.02
CA ARG A 182 13.36 5.59 1.42
C ARG A 182 13.06 4.81 2.71
N GLY A 183 13.38 3.53 2.72
CA GLY A 183 13.18 2.65 3.86
C GLY A 183 14.39 1.78 4.13
N ILE A 184 14.52 1.32 5.37
CA ILE A 184 15.50 0.29 5.75
C ILE A 184 14.73 -1.02 5.88
N LEU A 185 15.14 -2.06 5.15
CA LEU A 185 14.58 -3.39 5.24
C LEU A 185 15.31 -4.18 6.33
N CYS A 186 14.58 -4.54 7.37
CA CYS A 186 15.02 -5.50 8.38
C CYS A 186 14.47 -6.87 8.01
N LEU A 187 15.35 -7.84 7.78
CA LEU A 187 14.97 -9.20 7.38
C LEU A 187 14.70 -10.06 8.62
N LEU A 188 13.46 -10.53 8.78
CA LEU A 188 13.06 -11.43 9.86
C LEU A 188 12.91 -12.86 9.34
N ALA A 189 13.60 -13.83 9.96
CA ALA A 189 13.52 -15.23 9.55
C ALA A 189 12.11 -15.80 9.76
N LYS A 190 11.55 -16.50 8.76
CA LYS A 190 10.27 -17.23 8.92
C LYS A 190 10.40 -18.53 9.69
N LYS A 191 11.57 -19.17 9.62
CA LYS A 191 11.85 -20.51 10.15
C LYS A 191 13.31 -20.63 10.60
N PRO A 192 13.67 -21.64 11.41
CA PRO A 192 15.07 -21.96 11.71
C PRO A 192 15.85 -22.25 10.41
N ASN A 193 17.11 -21.82 10.34
CA ASN A 193 17.98 -21.96 9.15
C ASN A 193 17.33 -21.48 7.84
N PRO A 194 16.97 -20.18 7.76
CA PRO A 194 16.31 -19.62 6.59
C PRO A 194 17.23 -19.56 5.37
N SER A 195 16.71 -19.86 4.18
CA SER A 195 17.31 -19.38 2.93
C SER A 195 17.08 -17.87 2.76
N ALA A 196 17.76 -17.23 1.81
CA ALA A 196 17.54 -15.81 1.49
C ALA A 196 16.05 -15.46 1.20
N ALA A 197 15.31 -16.40 0.60
CA ALA A 197 13.87 -16.25 0.32
C ALA A 197 12.98 -16.54 1.53
N ASP A 198 13.48 -17.10 2.62
CA ASP A 198 12.69 -17.40 3.82
C ASP A 198 12.61 -16.22 4.80
N TYR A 199 13.15 -15.07 4.45
CA TYR A 199 13.02 -13.86 5.26
C TYR A 199 11.71 -13.11 4.95
N ARG A 200 11.23 -12.32 5.92
CA ARG A 200 10.20 -11.28 5.75
C ARG A 200 10.87 -9.90 5.83
N PRO A 201 10.67 -9.02 4.83
CA PRO A 201 11.31 -7.71 4.80
C PRO A 201 10.41 -6.70 5.52
N ILE A 202 10.77 -6.31 6.74
CA ILE A 202 10.05 -5.24 7.44
C ILE A 202 10.68 -3.90 7.08
N ALA A 203 9.89 -3.01 6.48
CA ALA A 203 10.34 -1.68 6.08
C ALA A 203 10.24 -0.68 7.25
N LEU A 204 11.37 -0.19 7.71
CA LEU A 204 11.46 0.97 8.60
C LEU A 204 11.35 2.25 7.79
N LEU A 205 10.22 2.93 7.93
CA LEU A 205 9.87 4.15 7.20
C LEU A 205 9.82 5.38 8.12
N SER A 206 9.98 6.56 7.52
CA SER A 206 9.81 7.86 8.19
C SER A 206 8.49 7.90 8.96
N VAL A 207 8.53 8.32 10.23
CA VAL A 207 7.33 8.47 11.06
C VAL A 207 6.39 9.52 10.49
N LEU A 208 6.92 10.57 9.87
CA LEU A 208 6.10 11.58 9.17
C LEU A 208 5.35 10.95 8.00
N GLY A 209 6.04 10.16 7.17
CA GLY A 209 5.43 9.40 6.09
C GLY A 209 4.36 8.42 6.58
N LYS A 210 4.68 7.60 7.58
CA LYS A 210 3.73 6.63 8.17
C LYS A 210 2.51 7.30 8.78
N SER A 211 2.68 8.46 9.42
CA SER A 211 1.56 9.19 10.02
C SER A 211 0.67 9.85 8.96
N PHE A 212 1.24 10.29 7.83
CA PHE A 212 0.48 10.75 6.67
C PHE A 212 -0.32 9.60 6.03
N THR A 213 0.32 8.46 5.76
CA THR A 213 -0.36 7.29 5.19
C THR A 213 -1.38 6.69 6.15
N LYS A 214 -1.16 6.77 7.46
CA LYS A 214 -2.17 6.44 8.47
C LYS A 214 -3.43 7.27 8.34
N LEU A 215 -3.33 8.59 8.22
CA LEU A 215 -4.50 9.46 8.05
C LEU A 215 -5.27 9.15 6.77
N LEU A 216 -4.56 8.89 5.68
CA LEU A 216 -5.17 8.42 4.42
C LEU A 216 -5.85 7.06 4.60
N ASN A 217 -5.19 6.13 5.30
CA ASN A 217 -5.72 4.80 5.57
C ASN A 217 -6.99 4.85 6.43
N ASP A 218 -7.05 5.70 7.44
CA ASP A 218 -8.23 5.83 8.30
C ASP A 218 -9.46 6.29 7.48
N ARG A 219 -9.27 7.21 6.53
CA ARG A 219 -10.33 7.64 5.58
C ARG A 219 -10.66 6.58 4.54
N LEU A 220 -9.63 5.92 3.99
CA LEU A 220 -9.78 4.85 3.02
C LEU A 220 -10.57 3.68 3.62
N ALA A 221 -10.19 3.22 4.81
CA ALA A 221 -10.85 2.13 5.53
C ALA A 221 -12.31 2.47 5.81
N LYS A 222 -12.60 3.71 6.23
CA LYS A 222 -13.99 4.16 6.39
C LYS A 222 -14.77 4.06 5.07
N SER A 223 -14.22 4.61 3.98
CA SER A 223 -14.88 4.58 2.67
C SER A 223 -15.08 3.15 2.13
N ILE A 224 -14.13 2.24 2.39
CA ILE A 224 -14.23 0.82 2.05
C ILE A 224 -15.44 0.18 2.74
N GLU A 225 -15.63 0.42 4.03
CA GLU A 225 -16.75 -0.14 4.79
C GLU A 225 -18.09 0.52 4.40
N ASP A 226 -18.12 1.85 4.31
CA ASP A 226 -19.32 2.63 3.95
C ASP A 226 -19.87 2.24 2.55
N ASN A 227 -18.98 1.90 1.61
CA ASN A 227 -19.34 1.50 0.24
C ASN A 227 -19.26 -0.02 -0.01
N GLN A 228 -19.00 -0.84 1.01
CA GLN A 228 -18.87 -2.30 0.90
C GLN A 228 -17.93 -2.76 -0.24
N LEU A 229 -16.77 -2.11 -0.32
CA LEU A 229 -15.82 -2.34 -1.42
C LEU A 229 -15.08 -3.67 -1.34
N ILE A 230 -15.00 -4.26 -0.16
CA ILE A 230 -14.38 -5.57 0.09
C ILE A 230 -15.46 -6.58 0.49
N SER A 231 -15.39 -7.76 -0.11
CA SER A 231 -16.26 -8.90 0.16
C SER A 231 -16.29 -9.25 1.64
N ARG A 232 -17.42 -9.72 2.15
CA ARG A 232 -17.54 -10.16 3.57
C ARG A 232 -16.64 -11.35 3.85
N GLU A 233 -16.34 -12.13 2.82
CA GLU A 233 -15.47 -13.30 2.84
C GLU A 233 -13.98 -12.95 2.96
N GLN A 234 -13.58 -11.69 2.76
CA GLN A 234 -12.23 -11.22 3.04
C GLN A 234 -12.22 -10.53 4.40
N ILE A 235 -11.56 -11.17 5.37
CA ILE A 235 -11.58 -10.74 6.78
C ILE A 235 -10.21 -10.22 7.26
N GLY A 236 -9.15 -10.47 6.49
CA GLY A 236 -7.81 -10.01 6.82
C GLY A 236 -7.76 -8.48 6.92
N PHE A 237 -7.09 -7.96 7.96
CA PHE A 237 -6.92 -6.52 8.19
C PHE A 237 -8.21 -5.70 8.34
N ARG A 238 -9.36 -6.34 8.57
CA ARG A 238 -10.62 -5.64 8.83
C ARG A 238 -10.89 -5.55 10.32
N LYS A 239 -11.50 -4.44 10.73
CA LYS A 239 -11.87 -4.24 12.13
C LYS A 239 -12.97 -5.22 12.50
N HIS A 240 -12.92 -5.73 13.73
CA HIS A 240 -13.93 -6.62 14.31
C HIS A 240 -14.07 -7.99 13.62
N MET A 241 -13.13 -8.38 12.75
CA MET A 241 -13.09 -9.71 12.16
C MET A 241 -11.93 -10.51 12.73
N GLN A 242 -12.11 -11.82 12.93
CA GLN A 242 -11.11 -12.67 13.54
C GLN A 242 -10.88 -13.95 12.72
N THR A 243 -9.65 -14.45 12.70
CA THR A 243 -9.30 -15.70 12.00
C THR A 243 -10.15 -16.88 12.46
N PHE A 244 -10.59 -16.86 13.72
CA PHE A 244 -11.46 -17.89 14.30
C PHE A 244 -12.80 -18.03 13.56
N ASP A 245 -13.34 -16.95 13.00
CA ASP A 245 -14.58 -16.95 12.22
C ASP A 245 -14.46 -17.91 11.02
N HIS A 246 -13.38 -17.80 10.25
CA HIS A 246 -13.12 -18.69 9.11
C HIS A 246 -12.84 -20.13 9.55
N ILE A 247 -12.13 -20.34 10.65
CA ILE A 247 -11.83 -21.69 11.16
C ILE A 247 -13.13 -22.42 11.50
N ILE A 248 -14.07 -21.76 12.20
CA ILE A 248 -15.37 -22.35 12.52
C ILE A 248 -16.14 -22.68 11.24
N LEU A 249 -16.26 -21.71 10.32
CA LEU A 249 -17.03 -21.89 9.09
C LEU A 249 -16.51 -23.06 8.24
N VAL A 250 -15.19 -23.16 8.08
CA VAL A 250 -14.57 -24.26 7.33
C VAL A 250 -14.79 -25.60 8.03
N ARG A 251 -14.61 -25.65 9.37
CA ARG A 251 -14.80 -26.88 10.15
C ARG A 251 -16.25 -27.36 10.07
N GLU A 252 -17.20 -26.45 10.19
CA GLU A 252 -18.63 -26.78 10.12
C GLU A 252 -19.03 -27.24 8.71
N ALA A 253 -18.52 -26.61 7.67
CA ALA A 253 -18.73 -27.06 6.29
C ALA A 253 -18.21 -28.49 6.07
N ILE A 254 -16.99 -28.79 6.53
CA ILE A 254 -16.43 -30.14 6.45
C ILE A 254 -17.31 -31.14 7.21
N HIS A 255 -17.79 -30.77 8.40
CA HIS A 255 -18.65 -31.62 9.21
C HIS A 255 -20.00 -31.92 8.52
N THR A 256 -20.71 -30.87 8.09
CA THR A 256 -22.02 -30.98 7.43
C THR A 256 -21.96 -31.83 6.16
N TYR A 257 -20.94 -31.64 5.33
CA TYR A 257 -20.80 -32.39 4.07
C TYR A 257 -20.38 -33.85 4.30
N ARG A 258 -19.56 -34.12 5.32
CA ARG A 258 -19.25 -35.51 5.74
C ARG A 258 -20.49 -36.25 6.24
N GLN A 259 -21.29 -35.61 7.12
CA GLN A 259 -22.52 -36.22 7.64
C GLN A 259 -23.54 -36.53 6.54
N SER A 260 -23.70 -35.60 5.59
CA SER A 260 -24.62 -35.76 4.46
C SER A 260 -24.07 -36.63 3.31
N LYS A 261 -22.85 -37.19 3.45
CA LYS A 261 -22.16 -37.99 2.43
C LYS A 261 -22.07 -37.28 1.07
N ARG A 262 -21.92 -35.96 1.08
CA ARG A 262 -21.77 -35.13 -0.12
C ARG A 262 -20.31 -34.74 -0.32
N PRO A 263 -19.81 -34.68 -1.56
CA PRO A 263 -18.45 -34.25 -1.81
C PRO A 263 -18.29 -32.75 -1.49
N LEU A 264 -17.18 -32.42 -0.85
CA LEU A 264 -16.72 -31.05 -0.64
C LEU A 264 -15.22 -31.02 -0.93
N HIS A 265 -14.82 -30.09 -1.78
CA HIS A 265 -13.44 -29.89 -2.20
C HIS A 265 -12.94 -28.56 -1.65
N LEU A 266 -11.73 -28.57 -1.08
CA LEU A 266 -11.06 -27.39 -0.55
C LEU A 266 -9.79 -27.15 -1.37
N LEU A 267 -9.63 -25.94 -1.89
CA LEU A 267 -8.38 -25.49 -2.52
C LEU A 267 -7.77 -24.37 -1.69
N TYR A 268 -6.58 -24.61 -1.16
CA TYR A 268 -5.79 -23.61 -0.45
C TYR A 268 -4.81 -22.97 -1.43
N ILE A 269 -4.73 -21.64 -1.38
CA ILE A 269 -3.87 -20.83 -2.25
C ILE A 269 -2.92 -20.04 -1.35
N ASP A 270 -1.63 -20.18 -1.62
CA ASP A 270 -0.56 -19.42 -0.97
C ASP A 270 0.17 -18.61 -2.03
N PHE A 271 0.09 -17.28 -1.95
CA PHE A 271 0.79 -16.40 -2.88
C PHE A 271 2.23 -16.19 -2.41
N SER A 272 3.19 -16.54 -3.28
CA SER A 272 4.59 -16.29 -3.03
C SER A 272 4.85 -14.79 -2.93
N LYS A 273 5.29 -14.36 -1.74
CA LYS A 273 5.67 -12.98 -1.44
C LYS A 273 4.57 -11.98 -1.79
N ALA A 274 3.31 -12.31 -1.48
CA ALA A 274 2.13 -11.58 -1.93
C ALA A 274 2.23 -10.04 -1.77
N PHE A 275 2.60 -9.56 -0.58
CA PHE A 275 2.77 -8.13 -0.32
C PHE A 275 3.88 -7.51 -1.16
N ASP A 276 5.00 -8.21 -1.32
CA ASP A 276 6.18 -7.73 -2.03
C ASP A 276 6.01 -7.81 -3.56
N SER A 277 5.00 -8.54 -4.04
CA SER A 277 4.77 -8.84 -5.44
C SER A 277 3.60 -8.06 -6.08
N VAL A 278 2.75 -7.36 -5.33
CA VAL A 278 1.63 -6.61 -5.96
C VAL A 278 2.15 -5.56 -6.97
N PRO A 279 1.72 -5.57 -8.24
CA PRO A 279 2.11 -4.53 -9.20
C PRO A 279 1.63 -3.15 -8.77
N HIS A 280 2.49 -2.13 -8.85
CA HIS A 280 2.08 -0.75 -8.60
C HIS A 280 0.99 -0.27 -9.57
N SER A 281 0.98 -0.81 -10.80
CA SER A 281 -0.07 -0.58 -11.80
C SER A 281 -1.44 -1.04 -11.30
N LEU A 282 -1.53 -2.24 -10.71
CA LEU A 282 -2.76 -2.78 -10.14
C LEU A 282 -3.29 -1.88 -9.03
N VAL A 283 -2.45 -1.50 -8.06
CA VAL A 283 -2.81 -0.55 -6.99
C VAL A 283 -3.30 0.77 -7.58
N HIS A 284 -2.55 1.35 -8.53
CA HIS A 284 -2.90 2.63 -9.14
C HIS A 284 -4.24 2.57 -9.88
N LEU A 285 -4.48 1.52 -10.67
CA LEU A 285 -5.71 1.33 -11.44
C LEU A 285 -6.92 1.14 -10.52
N THR A 286 -6.78 0.29 -9.49
CA THR A 286 -7.85 0.04 -8.51
C THR A 286 -8.22 1.31 -7.76
N ILE A 287 -7.22 2.03 -7.22
CA ILE A 287 -7.47 3.28 -6.50
C ILE A 287 -8.02 4.36 -7.44
N SER A 288 -7.57 4.41 -8.70
CA SER A 288 -8.09 5.38 -9.66
C SER A 288 -9.55 5.11 -10.01
N HIS A 289 -9.94 3.83 -10.10
CA HIS A 289 -11.32 3.44 -10.36
C HIS A 289 -12.22 3.80 -9.19
N LEU A 290 -11.80 3.49 -7.95
CA LEU A 290 -12.62 3.60 -6.74
C LEU A 290 -12.63 4.98 -6.07
N PHE A 291 -11.52 5.72 -6.12
CA PHE A 291 -11.32 6.97 -5.37
C PHE A 291 -10.85 8.14 -6.26
N GLY A 292 -10.80 7.91 -7.57
CA GLY A 292 -10.41 8.91 -8.57
C GLY A 292 -8.90 9.08 -8.76
N ALA A 293 -8.56 9.66 -9.91
CA ALA A 293 -7.17 9.78 -10.39
C ALA A 293 -6.23 10.54 -9.44
N ARG A 294 -6.76 11.51 -8.69
CA ARG A 294 -5.97 12.31 -7.74
C ARG A 294 -5.51 11.47 -6.55
N CYS A 295 -6.41 10.66 -5.99
CA CYS A 295 -6.11 9.73 -4.91
C CYS A 295 -5.07 8.69 -5.39
N ALA A 296 -5.30 8.14 -6.58
CA ALA A 296 -4.38 7.20 -7.20
C ALA A 296 -2.99 7.79 -7.47
N THR A 297 -2.91 9.04 -7.91
CA THR A 297 -1.63 9.73 -8.13
C THR A 297 -0.87 9.94 -6.83
N LEU A 298 -1.58 10.35 -5.76
CA LEU A 298 -0.99 10.53 -4.45
C LEU A 298 -0.47 9.21 -3.87
N MET A 299 -1.28 8.15 -3.86
CA MET A 299 -0.86 6.82 -3.37
C MET A 299 0.27 6.24 -4.22
N HIS A 300 0.17 6.36 -5.54
CA HIS A 300 1.25 5.93 -6.42
C HIS A 300 2.54 6.72 -6.18
N SER A 301 2.45 7.99 -5.77
CA SER A 301 3.63 8.78 -5.42
C SER A 301 4.33 8.30 -4.14
N SER A 302 3.64 7.65 -3.20
CA SER A 302 4.28 7.09 -2.01
C SER A 302 5.01 5.79 -2.32
N LEU A 303 4.57 5.04 -3.33
CA LEU A 303 5.16 3.77 -3.77
C LEU A 303 6.27 3.96 -4.80
N ARG A 304 6.00 4.68 -5.90
CA ARG A 304 6.90 4.79 -7.07
C ARG A 304 8.20 5.50 -6.75
N GLY A 305 9.31 4.91 -7.22
CA GLY A 305 10.66 5.38 -6.91
C GLY A 305 11.04 5.11 -5.45
N GLY A 306 10.40 4.12 -4.83
CA GLY A 306 10.77 3.60 -3.53
C GLY A 306 12.18 3.04 -3.57
N GLN A 307 12.92 3.27 -2.49
CA GLN A 307 14.27 2.78 -2.32
C GLN A 307 14.37 2.09 -0.98
N ALA A 308 14.96 0.91 -0.98
CA ALA A 308 15.21 0.12 0.21
C ALA A 308 16.71 -0.08 0.41
N TYR A 309 17.13 -0.17 1.67
CA TYR A 309 18.47 -0.59 2.06
C TYR A 309 18.32 -1.75 3.04
N ILE A 310 18.95 -2.90 2.77
CA ILE A 310 18.91 -4.03 3.70
C ILE A 310 19.89 -3.75 4.83
N ARG A 311 19.44 -3.89 6.08
CA ARG A 311 20.31 -3.84 7.25
C ARG A 311 20.95 -5.20 7.49
N HIS A 312 22.28 -5.23 7.63
CA HIS A 312 23.07 -6.40 7.98
C HIS A 312 24.19 -6.04 8.97
N GLY A 313 24.99 -7.03 9.40
CA GLY A 313 26.01 -6.86 10.47
C GLY A 313 27.07 -5.79 10.23
N GLN A 314 27.26 -5.35 9.00
CA GLN A 314 28.23 -4.31 8.62
C GLN A 314 27.58 -2.97 8.26
N GLY A 315 26.27 -2.81 8.50
CA GLY A 315 25.53 -1.58 8.21
C GLY A 315 24.43 -1.77 7.17
N LEU A 316 24.32 -0.80 6.26
CA LEU A 316 23.32 -0.79 5.20
C LEU A 316 23.91 -1.27 3.87
N SER A 317 23.14 -2.07 3.14
CA SER A 317 23.49 -2.50 1.79
C SER A 317 23.47 -1.35 0.78
N ASP A 318 23.86 -1.64 -0.46
CA ASP A 318 23.50 -0.82 -1.61
C ASP A 318 21.98 -0.69 -1.77
N VAL A 319 21.57 0.36 -2.49
CA VAL A 319 20.17 0.65 -2.75
C VAL A 319 19.49 -0.46 -3.57
N ILE A 320 18.28 -0.83 -3.13
CA ILE A 320 17.36 -1.71 -3.84
C ILE A 320 16.16 -0.88 -4.32
N PRO A 321 15.96 -0.75 -5.64
CA PRO A 321 14.76 -0.13 -6.18
C PRO A 321 13.53 -0.97 -5.85
N LEU A 322 12.48 -0.33 -5.34
CA LEU A 322 11.18 -0.96 -5.08
C LEU A 322 10.25 -0.64 -6.26
N ASN A 323 10.19 -1.52 -7.25
CA ASN A 323 9.40 -1.31 -8.46
C ASN A 323 8.04 -2.02 -8.45
N ARG A 324 7.85 -2.95 -7.51
CA ARG A 324 6.56 -3.58 -7.18
C ARG A 324 6.46 -3.81 -5.67
N GLY A 325 5.28 -4.25 -5.25
CA GLY A 325 4.93 -4.54 -3.87
C GLY A 325 4.32 -3.35 -3.13
N VAL A 326 3.59 -3.67 -2.08
CA VAL A 326 3.22 -2.72 -1.02
C VAL A 326 4.14 -2.93 0.17
N ARG A 327 4.48 -1.85 0.89
CA ARG A 327 5.53 -1.91 1.93
C ARG A 327 5.02 -2.55 3.21
N GLN A 328 5.59 -3.69 3.59
CA GLN A 328 5.35 -4.28 4.91
C GLN A 328 5.85 -3.32 6.00
N GLY A 329 4.93 -2.82 6.83
CA GLY A 329 5.21 -1.82 7.87
C GLY A 329 4.66 -0.43 7.57
N ASP A 330 4.12 -0.17 6.37
CA ASP A 330 3.31 1.01 6.10
C ASP A 330 1.84 0.75 6.46
N THR A 331 1.19 1.73 7.10
CA THR A 331 -0.18 1.60 7.63
C THR A 331 -1.23 1.46 6.52
N ILE A 332 -0.97 1.98 5.32
CA ILE A 332 -1.90 1.92 4.19
C ILE A 332 -1.78 0.64 3.35
N SER A 333 -0.69 -0.09 3.51
CA SER A 333 -0.40 -1.30 2.71
C SER A 333 -1.44 -2.41 2.87
N PRO A 334 -1.97 -2.71 4.07
CA PRO A 334 -3.01 -3.73 4.23
C PRO A 334 -4.29 -3.44 3.44
N CYS A 335 -4.84 -2.22 3.52
CA CYS A 335 -6.05 -1.87 2.79
C CYS A 335 -5.84 -1.84 1.27
N THR A 336 -4.69 -1.34 0.82
CA THR A 336 -4.36 -1.33 -0.62
C THR A 336 -4.11 -2.74 -1.16
N PHE A 337 -3.54 -3.64 -0.36
CA PHE A 337 -3.40 -5.06 -0.69
C PHE A 337 -4.78 -5.71 -0.87
N ASN A 338 -5.67 -5.60 0.12
CA ASN A 338 -6.99 -6.21 0.05
C ASN A 338 -7.79 -5.70 -1.16
N LEU A 339 -7.76 -4.38 -1.42
CA LEU A 339 -8.39 -3.82 -2.62
C LEU A 339 -7.78 -4.37 -3.92
N SER A 340 -6.49 -4.69 -3.93
CA SER A 340 -5.81 -5.21 -5.12
C SER A 340 -6.21 -6.65 -5.43
N ILE A 341 -6.41 -7.49 -4.41
CA ILE A 341 -6.80 -8.92 -4.59
C ILE A 341 -8.31 -9.11 -4.72
N GLU A 342 -9.11 -8.14 -4.28
CA GLU A 342 -10.57 -8.21 -4.27
C GLU A 342 -11.21 -8.58 -5.64
N PRO A 343 -10.74 -8.08 -6.80
CA PRO A 343 -11.30 -8.50 -8.09
C PRO A 343 -11.21 -10.01 -8.33
N LEU A 344 -10.12 -10.65 -7.89
CA LEU A 344 -9.96 -12.11 -7.97
C LEU A 344 -11.01 -12.81 -7.11
N LEU A 345 -11.12 -12.41 -5.83
CA LEU A 345 -12.07 -13.00 -4.89
C LEU A 345 -13.53 -12.86 -5.37
N ARG A 346 -13.89 -11.69 -5.89
CA ARG A 346 -15.24 -11.45 -6.45
C ARG A 346 -15.52 -12.33 -7.65
N ARG A 347 -14.57 -12.47 -8.59
CA ARG A 347 -14.76 -13.31 -9.77
C ARG A 347 -14.90 -14.80 -9.41
N ILE A 348 -14.06 -15.31 -8.51
CA ILE A 348 -14.16 -16.69 -8.02
C ILE A 348 -15.54 -16.92 -7.36
N ASN A 349 -15.95 -16.04 -6.44
CA ASN A 349 -17.24 -16.17 -5.77
C ASN A 349 -18.43 -16.06 -6.74
N LYS A 350 -18.33 -15.23 -7.78
CA LYS A 350 -19.32 -15.14 -8.86
C LYS A 350 -19.43 -16.46 -9.64
N ILE A 351 -18.30 -17.07 -10.02
CA ILE A 351 -18.25 -18.38 -10.69
C ILE A 351 -18.93 -19.44 -9.80
N LEU A 352 -18.54 -19.53 -8.53
CA LEU A 352 -19.10 -20.53 -7.61
C LEU A 352 -20.62 -20.39 -7.45
N ARG A 353 -21.13 -19.15 -7.35
CA ARG A 353 -22.58 -18.88 -7.28
C ARG A 353 -23.30 -19.22 -8.58
N GLN A 354 -22.75 -18.79 -9.72
CA GLN A 354 -23.34 -19.05 -11.05
C GLN A 354 -23.55 -20.55 -11.31
N TYR A 355 -22.62 -21.39 -10.88
CA TYR A 355 -22.70 -22.84 -11.07
C TYR A 355 -23.34 -23.58 -9.88
N ASN A 356 -23.90 -22.88 -8.88
CA ASN A 356 -24.43 -23.48 -7.65
C ASN A 356 -23.43 -24.47 -7.03
N ALA A 357 -22.19 -24.02 -6.86
CA ALA A 357 -21.06 -24.82 -6.42
C ALA A 357 -20.49 -24.39 -5.06
N THR A 358 -21.09 -23.39 -4.40
CA THR A 358 -20.74 -22.98 -3.04
C THR A 358 -21.06 -24.06 -2.00
N ALA A 359 -20.29 -24.10 -0.92
CA ALA A 359 -20.64 -24.87 0.26
C ALA A 359 -21.75 -24.16 1.05
N GLN A 360 -22.58 -24.92 1.76
CA GLN A 360 -23.68 -24.42 2.57
C GLN A 360 -23.51 -24.82 4.04
N VAL A 361 -23.57 -23.84 4.94
CA VAL A 361 -23.60 -24.05 6.40
C VAL A 361 -24.79 -23.27 6.95
N GLY A 362 -25.87 -23.99 7.29
CA GLY A 362 -27.15 -23.37 7.62
C GLY A 362 -27.63 -22.49 6.46
N ASN A 363 -27.81 -21.19 6.73
CA ASN A 363 -28.23 -20.18 5.73
C ASN A 363 -27.04 -19.43 5.08
N ILE A 364 -25.80 -19.84 5.34
CA ILE A 364 -24.60 -19.17 4.87
C ILE A 364 -24.02 -19.93 3.67
N GLN A 365 -23.85 -19.23 2.55
CA GLN A 365 -23.13 -19.74 1.39
C GLN A 365 -21.64 -19.41 1.51
N LEU A 366 -20.79 -20.44 1.48
CA LEU A 366 -19.34 -20.31 1.57
C LEU A 366 -18.72 -20.61 0.20
N GLY A 367 -17.96 -19.65 -0.32
CA GLY A 367 -17.20 -19.79 -1.57
C GLY A 367 -15.70 -19.67 -1.33
N ALA A 368 -15.10 -18.59 -1.82
CA ALA A 368 -13.72 -18.21 -1.51
C ALA A 368 -13.66 -17.34 -0.26
N LEU A 369 -12.97 -17.83 0.76
CA LEU A 369 -12.70 -17.16 2.02
C LEU A 369 -11.25 -16.67 2.02
N GLY A 370 -11.03 -15.39 2.29
CA GLY A 370 -9.71 -14.76 2.32
C GLY A 370 -9.34 -14.24 3.71
N TYR A 371 -8.11 -14.51 4.13
CA TYR A 371 -7.43 -13.81 5.21
C TYR A 371 -6.19 -13.17 4.62
N ALA A 372 -6.33 -11.94 4.11
CA ALA A 372 -5.30 -11.30 3.31
C ALA A 372 -4.92 -12.17 2.09
N ASP A 373 -3.67 -12.64 2.04
CA ASP A 373 -3.10 -13.50 1.01
C ASP A 373 -3.45 -14.97 1.16
N ASP A 374 -3.80 -15.44 2.37
CA ASP A 374 -4.25 -16.80 2.61
C ASP A 374 -5.70 -16.96 2.11
N ILE A 375 -5.90 -17.73 1.05
CA ILE A 375 -7.23 -17.94 0.46
C ILE A 375 -7.58 -19.43 0.46
N VAL A 376 -8.80 -19.75 0.90
CA VAL A 376 -9.39 -21.09 0.75
C VAL A 376 -10.67 -21.02 -0.05
N ILE A 377 -10.80 -21.89 -1.05
CA ILE A 377 -12.00 -22.03 -1.87
C ILE A 377 -12.71 -23.32 -1.48
N LEU A 378 -13.97 -23.19 -1.08
CA LEU A 378 -14.86 -24.31 -0.81
C LEU A 378 -15.78 -24.52 -2.01
N CYS A 379 -15.72 -25.71 -2.60
CA CYS A 379 -16.45 -26.03 -3.82
C CYS A 379 -17.07 -27.44 -3.75
N THR A 380 -18.32 -27.56 -4.19
CA THR A 380 -19.05 -28.84 -4.21
C THR A 380 -18.94 -29.58 -5.54
N LYS A 381 -18.33 -28.95 -6.56
CA LYS A 381 -18.25 -29.50 -7.92
C LYS A 381 -16.82 -29.42 -8.46
N PRO A 382 -16.15 -30.55 -8.75
CA PRO A 382 -14.74 -30.56 -9.15
C PRO A 382 -14.47 -29.80 -10.45
N LYS A 383 -15.37 -29.87 -11.45
CA LYS A 383 -15.25 -29.11 -12.70
C LYS A 383 -15.28 -27.60 -12.49
N VAL A 384 -16.04 -27.12 -11.50
CA VAL A 384 -16.12 -25.70 -11.16
C VAL A 384 -14.87 -25.27 -10.38
N LEU A 385 -14.33 -26.16 -9.53
CA LEU A 385 -13.06 -25.90 -8.86
C LEU A 385 -11.91 -25.75 -9.88
N GLN A 386 -11.87 -26.57 -10.93
CA GLN A 386 -10.91 -26.40 -12.01
C GLN A 386 -11.04 -25.03 -12.69
N LEU A 387 -12.26 -24.59 -12.99
CA LEU A 387 -12.49 -23.25 -13.54
C LEU A 387 -11.97 -22.13 -12.60
N CYS A 388 -12.06 -22.34 -11.28
CA CYS A 388 -11.46 -21.42 -10.31
C CYS A 388 -9.94 -21.43 -10.41
N CYS A 389 -9.29 -22.60 -10.54
CA CYS A 389 -7.85 -22.71 -10.77
C CYS A 389 -7.42 -21.96 -12.04
N ASP A 390 -8.15 -22.14 -13.14
CA ASP A 390 -7.86 -21.48 -14.43
C ASP A 390 -7.99 -19.95 -14.30
N THR A 391 -8.99 -19.48 -13.56
CA THR A 391 -9.19 -18.05 -13.24
C THR A 391 -8.03 -17.48 -12.41
N ILE A 392 -7.54 -18.23 -11.42
CA ILE A 392 -6.39 -17.82 -10.61
C ILE A 392 -5.12 -17.79 -11.47
N HIS A 393 -4.96 -18.77 -12.37
CA HIS A 393 -3.84 -18.81 -13.30
C HIS A 393 -3.84 -17.59 -14.22
N GLU A 394 -4.98 -17.22 -14.81
CA GLU A 394 -5.14 -15.99 -15.61
C GLU A 394 -4.76 -14.75 -14.79
N TRP A 395 -5.22 -14.67 -13.54
CA TRP A 395 -4.86 -13.56 -12.64
C TRP A 395 -3.36 -13.48 -12.41
N CYS A 396 -2.69 -14.61 -12.17
CA CYS A 396 -1.24 -14.68 -11.98
C CYS A 396 -0.48 -14.24 -13.23
N GLN A 397 -0.89 -14.69 -14.42
CA GLN A 397 -0.29 -14.25 -15.69
C GLN A 397 -0.45 -12.75 -15.92
N MET A 398 -1.62 -12.19 -15.60
CA MET A 398 -1.91 -10.77 -15.75
C MET A 398 -1.08 -9.90 -14.78
N THR A 399 -0.93 -10.35 -13.54
CA THR A 399 -0.32 -9.56 -12.44
C THR A 399 1.14 -9.90 -12.17
N SER A 400 1.67 -10.99 -12.74
CA SER A 400 2.96 -11.59 -12.38
C SER A 400 3.11 -11.92 -10.90
N MET A 401 2.01 -12.07 -10.17
CA MET A 401 2.01 -12.70 -8.85
C MET A 401 2.17 -14.21 -9.04
N ALA A 402 2.89 -14.85 -8.13
CA ALA A 402 3.17 -16.29 -8.19
C ALA A 402 2.49 -17.02 -7.03
N ILE A 403 2.09 -18.27 -7.26
CA ILE A 403 1.64 -19.21 -6.24
C ILE A 403 2.88 -19.99 -5.76
N ASN A 404 2.93 -20.34 -4.48
CA ASN A 404 4.00 -21.15 -3.87
C ASN A 404 3.95 -22.61 -4.34
#